data_AF-A0AAP2HCF0-F1
#
_entry.id   AF-A0AAP2HCF0-F1
#
_cell.length_a   1.000
_cell.length_b   1.000
_cell.length_c   1.000
_cell.angle_alpha   90.00
_cell.angle_beta   90.00
_cell.angle_gamma   90.00
#
_symmetry.space_group_name_H-M   'P 1'
#
loop_
_entity.id
_entity.type
_entity.pdbx_description
1 polymer ?
#
loop_
_entity_poly.entity_id
_entity_poly.type
_entity_poly.pdbx_seq_one_letter_code
_entity_poly.pdbx_strand_id
1 'polypeptide(L)'
;MNLRTLALPLGFLAAVVSPASFADTTRDHASILAMQGEYIVDFAFDETVLLVPGYERHPAMRSGGNEVVIVVQDSPDKIVLQHILVDGKSGHVTKHWRQDWTYEAPTRFEFSADQTWQVRAIPAALSKGAWTQCVYEVSDAPRYCGTGKWTYDNNVPTWTSDLSWRPLPRREYTQRHDYNAISAVNRHTLTPGGWTHEQFNTKVLRKPDGTQVELAREFGFNDYQKTTEVDFKPAYTYWNATKDFWAKVRTRWDRFLAQPPGVHLKTKIDGMAMIIPLFEQAGSLEKGKKVRDAQIDAVFDKWVERAPVEAAAQR
;
A
#
# COMPACT_ATOMS: atom_id res chain seq x y z
N MET A 1 77.88 -27.74 -13.50
CA MET A 1 77.16 -26.48 -13.79
C MET A 1 75.70 -26.72 -13.43
N ASN A 2 75.28 -26.24 -12.26
CA ASN A 2 74.02 -26.60 -11.61
C ASN A 2 72.86 -25.77 -12.17
N LEU A 3 71.89 -26.40 -12.85
CA LEU A 3 70.59 -25.76 -13.11
C LEU A 3 69.63 -26.10 -11.97
N ARG A 4 69.23 -25.05 -11.24
CA ARG A 4 68.24 -25.08 -10.17
C ARG A 4 66.83 -25.13 -10.77
N THR A 5 66.04 -26.12 -10.38
CA THR A 5 64.60 -26.21 -10.63
C THR A 5 63.86 -25.17 -9.77
N LEU A 6 63.23 -24.17 -10.38
CA LEU A 6 62.27 -23.30 -9.69
C LEU A 6 60.89 -23.97 -9.69
N ALA A 7 60.41 -24.37 -8.51
CA ALA A 7 59.01 -24.70 -8.30
C ALA A 7 58.24 -23.41 -7.97
N LEU A 8 57.30 -23.02 -8.82
CA LEU A 8 56.32 -21.97 -8.53
C LEU A 8 55.21 -22.56 -7.64
N PRO A 9 54.86 -21.95 -6.48
CA PRO A 9 53.70 -22.38 -5.74
C PRO A 9 52.42 -21.90 -6.44
N LEU A 10 51.52 -22.84 -6.75
CA LEU A 10 50.14 -22.56 -7.13
C LEU A 10 49.42 -21.91 -5.93
N GLY A 11 49.27 -20.60 -5.95
CA GLY A 11 48.38 -19.89 -5.02
C GLY A 11 46.93 -20.09 -5.45
N PHE A 12 46.21 -20.99 -4.78
CA PHE A 12 44.75 -21.01 -4.85
C PHE A 12 44.21 -19.74 -4.21
N LEU A 13 43.82 -18.74 -5.00
CA LEU A 13 42.88 -17.71 -4.54
C LEU A 13 41.55 -18.40 -4.30
N ALA A 14 41.27 -18.77 -3.05
CA ALA A 14 39.90 -19.01 -2.62
C ALA A 14 39.15 -17.68 -2.76
N ALA A 15 38.30 -17.58 -3.80
CA ALA A 15 37.33 -16.52 -3.87
C ALA A 15 36.45 -16.63 -2.63
N VAL A 16 36.65 -15.73 -1.66
CA VAL A 16 35.73 -15.55 -0.56
C VAL A 16 34.47 -14.98 -1.20
N VAL A 17 33.52 -15.88 -1.52
CA VAL A 17 32.15 -15.48 -1.79
C VAL A 17 31.65 -14.91 -0.47
N SER A 18 31.77 -13.59 -0.30
CA SER A 18 30.95 -12.90 0.69
C SER A 18 29.52 -13.35 0.42
N PRO A 19 28.78 -13.87 1.43
CA PRO A 19 27.37 -14.08 1.24
C PRO A 19 26.81 -12.71 0.88
N ALA A 20 26.48 -12.53 -0.40
CA ALA A 20 25.62 -11.45 -0.81
C ALA A 20 24.45 -11.54 0.15
N SER A 21 24.21 -10.48 0.92
CA SER A 21 23.11 -10.38 1.87
C SER A 21 21.87 -10.97 1.19
N PHE A 22 21.57 -12.22 1.51
CA PHE A 22 20.23 -12.72 1.36
C PHE A 22 19.47 -11.74 2.25
N ALA A 23 18.55 -10.98 1.67
CA ALA A 23 17.51 -10.36 2.48
C ALA A 23 17.06 -11.45 3.46
N ASP A 24 17.08 -11.15 4.76
CA ASP A 24 16.65 -12.10 5.76
C ASP A 24 15.13 -12.18 5.64
N THR A 25 14.68 -12.92 4.62
CA THR A 25 13.27 -12.99 4.21
C THR A 25 12.39 -13.39 5.37
N THR A 26 12.89 -14.26 6.25
CA THR A 26 12.25 -14.63 7.50
C THR A 26 12.09 -13.44 8.44
N ARG A 27 13.12 -12.60 8.61
CA ARG A 27 13.07 -11.42 9.47
C ARG A 27 12.19 -10.32 8.88
N ASP A 28 12.26 -10.08 7.57
CA ASP A 28 11.38 -9.14 6.87
C ASP A 28 9.92 -9.57 7.01
N HIS A 29 9.64 -10.84 6.75
CA HIS A 29 8.33 -11.46 6.90
C HIS A 29 7.80 -11.32 8.33
N ALA A 30 8.63 -11.63 9.34
CA ALA A 30 8.28 -11.43 10.74
C ALA A 30 8.02 -9.95 11.08
N SER A 31 8.74 -9.02 10.45
CA SER A 31 8.56 -7.58 10.67
C SER A 31 7.23 -7.08 10.11
N ILE A 32 6.81 -7.58 8.95
CA ILE A 32 5.49 -7.29 8.38
C ILE A 32 4.39 -7.88 9.27
N LEU A 33 4.52 -9.14 9.71
CA LEU A 33 3.53 -9.77 10.60
C LEU A 33 3.41 -9.05 11.95
N ALA A 34 4.50 -8.46 12.47
CA ALA A 34 4.48 -7.71 13.72
C ALA A 34 3.60 -6.44 13.68
N MET A 35 3.18 -6.00 12.49
CA MET A 35 2.20 -4.91 12.30
C MET A 35 0.75 -5.33 12.64
N GLN A 36 0.49 -6.63 12.87
CA GLN A 36 -0.82 -7.10 13.32
C GLN A 36 -1.10 -6.70 14.77
N GLY A 37 -2.36 -6.44 15.10
CA GLY A 37 -2.77 -6.11 16.46
C GLY A 37 -3.94 -5.14 16.54
N GLU A 38 -4.18 -4.65 17.75
CA GLU A 38 -5.26 -3.73 18.11
C GLU A 38 -4.65 -2.39 18.51
N TYR A 39 -5.09 -1.30 17.88
CA TYR A 39 -4.41 -0.02 17.94
C TYR A 39 -5.37 1.15 18.20
N ILE A 40 -4.89 2.11 18.98
CA ILE A 40 -5.29 3.50 18.80
C ILE A 40 -4.36 4.08 17.74
N VAL A 41 -4.94 4.75 16.74
CA VAL A 41 -4.21 5.28 15.60
C VAL A 41 -4.41 6.77 15.50
N ASP A 42 -3.31 7.51 15.44
CA ASP A 42 -3.29 8.94 15.15
C ASP A 42 -2.76 9.19 13.75
N PHE A 43 -3.32 10.20 13.08
CA PHE A 43 -2.91 10.66 11.76
C PHE A 43 -2.60 12.15 11.81
N ALA A 44 -1.36 12.51 11.47
CA ALA A 44 -0.90 13.88 11.38
C ALA A 44 -0.35 14.17 9.97
N PHE A 45 -0.84 15.23 9.33
CA PHE A 45 -0.33 15.69 8.03
C PHE A 45 0.01 17.17 8.09
N ASP A 46 1.23 17.50 7.69
CA ASP A 46 1.77 18.86 7.76
C ASP A 46 2.48 19.21 6.45
N GLU A 47 2.05 20.30 5.82
CA GLU A 47 2.84 20.90 4.74
C GLU A 47 4.13 21.51 5.30
N THR A 48 5.27 21.11 4.76
CA THR A 48 6.61 21.41 5.29
C THR A 48 7.40 22.35 4.39
N VAL A 49 7.38 22.11 3.08
CA VAL A 49 8.15 22.88 2.08
C VAL A 49 7.19 23.42 1.03
N LEU A 50 7.15 24.74 0.85
CA LEU A 50 6.32 25.39 -0.16
C LEU A 50 7.17 25.64 -1.40
N LEU A 51 6.72 25.18 -2.57
CA LEU A 51 7.54 25.10 -3.79
C LEU A 51 7.13 26.11 -4.86
N VAL A 52 6.01 26.82 -4.65
CA VAL A 52 5.47 27.82 -5.57
C VAL A 52 5.47 29.22 -4.91
N PRO A 53 5.95 30.27 -5.60
CA PRO A 53 5.87 31.64 -5.10
C PRO A 53 4.43 32.04 -4.76
N GLY A 54 4.23 32.62 -3.57
CA GLY A 54 2.91 33.05 -3.11
C GLY A 54 1.96 31.92 -2.69
N TYR A 55 2.40 30.67 -2.68
CA TYR A 55 1.61 29.57 -2.13
C TYR A 55 1.50 29.71 -0.60
N GLU A 56 0.28 29.68 -0.09
CA GLU A 56 0.01 29.72 1.34
C GLU A 56 -0.10 28.30 1.91
N ARG A 57 0.58 28.07 3.03
CA ARG A 57 0.55 26.77 3.71
C ARG A 57 -0.87 26.46 4.19
N HIS A 58 -1.37 25.28 3.86
CA HIS A 58 -2.64 24.82 4.42
C HIS A 58 -2.50 24.43 5.90
N PRO A 59 -3.57 24.59 6.71
CA PRO A 59 -3.57 24.15 8.10
C PRO A 59 -3.22 22.68 8.25
N ALA A 60 -2.47 22.37 9.32
CA ALA A 60 -2.15 21.00 9.67
C ALA A 60 -3.41 20.18 9.92
N MET A 61 -3.44 18.94 9.43
CA MET A 61 -4.58 18.04 9.62
C MET A 61 -4.28 17.00 10.68
N ARG A 62 -5.23 16.82 11.60
CA ARG A 62 -5.19 15.83 12.67
C ARG A 62 -6.47 15.02 12.67
N SER A 63 -6.35 13.71 12.79
CA SER A 63 -7.47 12.78 12.94
C SER A 63 -6.97 11.51 13.62
N GLY A 64 -7.87 10.62 14.03
CA GLY A 64 -7.49 9.33 14.59
C GLY A 64 -8.66 8.35 14.57
N GLY A 65 -8.41 7.13 15.04
CA GLY A 65 -9.42 6.08 15.14
C GLY A 65 -8.90 4.87 15.90
N ASN A 66 -9.78 3.91 16.17
CA ASN A 66 -9.38 2.62 16.74
C ASN A 66 -9.39 1.60 15.61
N GLU A 67 -8.27 0.92 15.39
CA GLU A 67 -8.07 0.04 14.24
C GLU A 67 -7.51 -1.31 14.68
N VAL A 68 -8.10 -2.40 14.19
CA VAL A 68 -7.51 -3.74 14.28
C VAL A 68 -6.90 -4.11 12.94
N VAL A 69 -5.69 -4.69 12.99
CA VAL A 69 -4.95 -5.20 11.83
C VAL A 69 -4.94 -6.72 11.90
N ILE A 70 -5.62 -7.35 10.95
CA ILE A 70 -5.83 -8.79 10.87
C ILE A 70 -5.01 -9.38 9.73
N VAL A 71 -4.30 -10.48 10.00
CA VAL A 71 -3.63 -11.28 8.97
C VAL A 71 -4.68 -12.07 8.18
N VAL A 72 -4.74 -11.82 6.87
CA VAL A 72 -5.67 -12.48 5.94
C VAL A 72 -4.98 -13.58 5.15
N GLN A 73 -3.71 -13.38 4.82
CA GLN A 73 -2.85 -14.37 4.17
C GLN A 73 -1.46 -14.25 4.76
N ASP A 74 -0.83 -15.40 4.99
CA ASP A 74 0.54 -15.58 5.45
C ASP A 74 1.14 -16.73 4.62
N SER A 75 1.93 -16.37 3.61
CA SER A 75 2.76 -17.30 2.84
C SER A 75 4.17 -16.71 2.72
N PRO A 76 5.21 -17.55 2.49
CA PRO A 76 6.60 -17.09 2.50
C PRO A 76 6.90 -15.88 1.60
N ASP A 77 6.17 -15.77 0.50
CA ASP A 77 6.29 -14.74 -0.53
C ASP A 77 5.18 -13.68 -0.50
N LYS A 78 4.14 -13.85 0.32
CA LYS A 78 2.98 -12.95 0.34
C LYS A 78 2.30 -12.87 1.70
N ILE A 79 2.17 -11.64 2.20
CA ILE A 79 1.39 -11.33 3.41
C ILE A 79 0.27 -10.37 3.03
N VAL A 80 -0.95 -10.61 3.51
CA VAL A 80 -2.06 -9.67 3.35
C VAL A 80 -2.57 -9.27 4.72
N LEU A 81 -2.56 -7.97 5.01
CA LEU A 81 -3.08 -7.41 6.25
C LEU A 81 -4.31 -6.56 5.96
N GLN A 82 -5.41 -6.87 6.64
CA GLN A 82 -6.67 -6.11 6.58
C GLN A 82 -6.80 -5.23 7.81
N HIS A 83 -7.03 -3.95 7.59
CA HIS A 83 -7.30 -3.00 8.64
C HIS A 83 -8.80 -2.74 8.77
N ILE A 84 -9.32 -2.72 10.00
CA ILE A 84 -10.74 -2.54 10.29
C ILE A 84 -10.89 -1.53 11.43
N LEU A 85 -11.60 -0.44 11.16
CA LEU A 85 -11.91 0.58 12.14
C LEU A 85 -13.12 0.19 12.99
N VAL A 86 -13.06 0.56 14.28
CA VAL A 86 -14.17 0.47 15.23
C VAL A 86 -14.39 1.83 15.88
N ASP A 87 -15.60 2.36 15.75
CA ASP A 87 -16.04 3.48 16.58
C ASP A 87 -16.37 2.98 17.98
N GLY A 88 -15.57 3.35 18.98
CA GLY A 88 -15.71 2.84 20.35
C GLY A 88 -17.02 3.23 21.04
N LYS A 89 -17.74 4.25 20.55
CA LYS A 89 -19.01 4.71 21.14
C LYS A 89 -20.21 3.95 20.60
N SER A 90 -20.30 3.81 19.27
CA SER A 90 -21.43 3.18 18.58
C SER A 90 -21.21 1.69 18.29
N GLY A 91 -19.96 1.22 18.35
CA GLY A 91 -19.57 -0.11 17.86
C GLY A 91 -19.61 -0.22 16.34
N HIS A 92 -19.78 0.90 15.61
CA HIS A 92 -19.81 0.89 14.15
C HIS A 92 -18.46 0.43 13.58
N VAL A 93 -18.52 -0.52 12.65
CA VAL A 93 -17.35 -1.13 12.01
C VAL A 93 -17.22 -0.64 10.58
N THR A 94 -16.00 -0.28 10.18
CA THR A 94 -15.65 0.00 8.79
C THR A 94 -14.44 -0.83 8.38
N LYS A 95 -14.58 -1.71 7.39
CA LYS A 95 -13.43 -2.28 6.68
C LYS A 95 -12.67 -1.12 6.03
N HIS A 96 -11.49 -0.80 6.53
CA HIS A 96 -10.86 0.49 6.23
C HIS A 96 -9.92 0.42 5.03
N TRP A 97 -8.77 -0.22 5.16
CA TRP A 97 -7.82 -0.38 4.05
C TRP A 97 -7.12 -1.72 4.15
N ARG A 98 -6.48 -2.13 3.06
CA ARG A 98 -5.75 -3.38 2.96
C ARG A 98 -4.36 -3.12 2.43
N GLN A 99 -3.39 -3.85 2.95
CA GLN A 99 -2.03 -3.89 2.43
C GLN A 99 -1.66 -5.32 2.04
N ASP A 100 -1.26 -5.48 0.79
CA ASP A 100 -0.68 -6.71 0.27
C ASP A 100 0.82 -6.50 0.15
N TRP A 101 1.60 -7.40 0.74
CA TRP A 101 3.05 -7.44 0.68
C TRP A 101 3.46 -8.62 -0.18
N THR A 102 4.25 -8.39 -1.22
CA THR A 102 4.76 -9.46 -2.11
C THR A 102 6.27 -9.36 -2.23
N TYR A 103 6.96 -10.44 -1.88
CA TYR A 103 8.41 -10.56 -2.00
C TYR A 103 8.81 -10.70 -3.47
N GLU A 104 9.83 -9.94 -3.89
CA GLU A 104 10.36 -9.93 -5.27
C GLU A 104 9.25 -9.87 -6.35
N ALA A 105 8.24 -9.03 -6.12
CA ALA A 105 7.13 -8.88 -7.06
C ALA A 105 7.63 -8.56 -8.49
N PRO A 106 7.14 -9.26 -9.53
CA PRO A 106 7.57 -9.00 -10.91
C PRO A 106 6.84 -7.79 -11.52
N THR A 107 5.67 -7.46 -10.99
CA THR A 107 4.82 -6.35 -11.45
C THR A 107 4.15 -5.66 -10.27
N ARG A 108 3.69 -4.43 -10.48
CA ARG A 108 2.78 -3.71 -9.57
C ARG A 108 1.86 -2.79 -10.36
N PHE A 109 0.75 -2.38 -9.76
CA PHE A 109 -0.07 -1.30 -10.32
C PHE A 109 0.46 0.07 -9.87
N GLU A 110 0.36 1.05 -10.75
CA GLU A 110 0.81 2.42 -10.51
C GLU A 110 -0.27 3.42 -10.93
N PHE A 111 -0.57 4.39 -10.05
CA PHE A 111 -1.54 5.44 -10.36
C PHE A 111 -1.00 6.36 -11.47
N SER A 112 -1.78 6.49 -12.55
CA SER A 112 -1.42 7.28 -13.73
C SER A 112 -2.10 8.64 -13.72
N ALA A 113 -3.41 8.71 -13.90
CA ALA A 113 -4.27 9.88 -13.76
C ALA A 113 -5.73 9.43 -13.72
N ASP A 114 -6.68 10.32 -13.43
CA ASP A 114 -8.11 10.15 -13.72
C ASP A 114 -8.65 8.74 -13.44
N GLN A 115 -8.54 8.30 -12.17
CA GLN A 115 -9.02 6.98 -11.75
C GLN A 115 -8.43 5.79 -12.54
N THR A 116 -7.20 5.93 -13.04
CA THR A 116 -6.51 4.92 -13.85
C THR A 116 -5.23 4.43 -13.17
N TRP A 117 -5.07 3.12 -13.12
CA TRP A 117 -3.87 2.42 -12.68
C TRP A 117 -3.35 1.49 -13.75
N GLN A 118 -2.07 1.63 -14.05
CA GLN A 118 -1.38 0.80 -15.04
C GLN A 118 -0.58 -0.27 -14.33
N VAL A 119 -0.68 -1.53 -14.77
CA VAL A 119 0.15 -2.63 -14.27
C VAL A 119 1.47 -2.61 -15.03
N ARG A 120 2.57 -2.42 -14.31
CA ARG A 120 3.92 -2.30 -14.87
C ARG A 120 4.85 -3.37 -14.32
N ALA A 121 5.80 -3.78 -15.15
CA ALA A 121 6.93 -4.60 -14.69
C ALA A 121 7.83 -3.80 -13.75
N ILE A 122 8.27 -4.46 -12.67
CA ILE A 122 9.27 -3.90 -11.75
C ILE A 122 10.65 -4.30 -12.28
N PRO A 123 11.62 -3.37 -12.42
CA PRO A 123 12.97 -3.74 -12.79
C PRO A 123 13.54 -4.80 -11.85
N ALA A 124 14.12 -5.87 -12.39
CA ALA A 124 14.63 -6.99 -11.58
C ALA A 124 15.64 -6.54 -10.50
N ALA A 125 16.44 -5.51 -10.81
CA ALA A 125 17.38 -4.92 -9.86
C ALA A 125 16.71 -4.24 -8.66
N LEU A 126 15.52 -3.65 -8.86
CA LEU A 126 14.71 -3.05 -7.79
C LEU A 126 13.96 -4.12 -6.99
N SER A 127 13.47 -5.16 -7.68
CA SER A 127 12.67 -6.23 -7.08
C SER A 127 13.52 -7.18 -6.22
N LYS A 128 14.78 -7.45 -6.61
CA LYS A 128 15.66 -8.41 -5.93
C LYS A 128 15.86 -8.09 -4.44
N GLY A 129 15.47 -9.03 -3.58
CA GLY A 129 15.52 -8.92 -2.13
C GLY A 129 14.64 -7.83 -1.55
N ALA A 130 13.57 -7.45 -2.24
CA ALA A 130 12.69 -6.36 -1.84
C ALA A 130 11.26 -6.86 -1.63
N TRP A 131 10.50 -6.13 -0.81
CA TRP A 131 9.07 -6.33 -0.63
C TRP A 131 8.31 -5.19 -1.30
N THR A 132 7.29 -5.54 -2.08
CA THR A 132 6.35 -4.57 -2.66
C THR A 132 5.09 -4.53 -1.81
N GLN A 133 4.79 -3.36 -1.24
CA GLN A 133 3.53 -3.09 -0.56
C GLN A 133 2.55 -2.47 -1.57
N CYS A 134 1.38 -3.07 -1.73
CA CYS A 134 0.26 -2.53 -2.48
C CYS A 134 -0.92 -2.25 -1.55
N VAL A 135 -1.42 -1.02 -1.59
CA VAL A 135 -2.46 -0.49 -0.72
C VAL A 135 -3.78 -0.37 -1.48
N TYR A 136 -4.87 -0.79 -0.84
CA TYR A 136 -6.22 -0.76 -1.36
C TYR A 136 -7.16 -0.06 -0.39
N GLU A 137 -8.19 0.61 -0.92
CA GLU A 137 -9.17 1.34 -0.12
C GLU A 137 -10.31 0.44 0.43
N VAL A 138 -11.32 1.06 1.04
CA VAL A 138 -12.44 0.39 1.73
C VAL A 138 -13.13 -0.68 0.85
N SER A 139 -13.28 -0.40 -0.45
CA SER A 139 -13.89 -1.27 -1.48
C SER A 139 -12.91 -2.27 -2.12
N ASP A 140 -11.67 -2.34 -1.63
CA ASP A 140 -10.52 -2.99 -2.25
C ASP A 140 -10.08 -2.41 -3.61
N ALA A 141 -10.55 -1.21 -4.00
CA ALA A 141 -10.00 -0.54 -5.18
C ALA A 141 -8.52 -0.16 -4.96
N PRO A 142 -7.68 -0.20 -6.01
CA PRO A 142 -6.25 0.09 -5.87
C PRO A 142 -6.03 1.54 -5.42
N ARG A 143 -5.04 1.76 -4.55
CA ARG A 143 -4.56 3.12 -4.24
C ARG A 143 -3.16 3.34 -4.79
N TYR A 144 -2.19 2.62 -4.27
CA TYR A 144 -0.79 2.74 -4.69
C TYR A 144 0.00 1.50 -4.34
N CYS A 145 1.14 1.32 -5.01
CA CYS A 145 2.15 0.35 -4.63
C CYS A 145 3.52 1.03 -4.49
N GLY A 146 4.35 0.53 -3.58
CA GLY A 146 5.75 0.91 -3.44
C GLY A 146 6.61 -0.32 -3.18
N THR A 147 7.82 -0.34 -3.73
CA THR A 147 8.79 -1.44 -3.61
C THR A 147 9.98 -0.97 -2.81
N GLY A 148 10.31 -1.70 -1.75
CA GLY A 148 11.29 -1.26 -0.77
C GLY A 148 11.97 -2.41 -0.07
N LYS A 149 12.96 -2.08 0.75
CA LYS A 149 13.72 -3.05 1.55
C LYS A 149 13.58 -2.72 3.01
N TRP A 150 13.59 -3.77 3.84
CA TRP A 150 13.77 -3.63 5.27
C TRP A 150 15.25 -3.39 5.59
N THR A 151 15.50 -2.46 6.51
CA THR A 151 16.77 -2.32 7.20
C THR A 151 16.55 -2.52 8.69
N TYR A 152 17.62 -2.86 9.40
CA TYR A 152 17.59 -3.20 10.83
C TYR A 152 18.67 -2.46 11.60
N ASP A 153 19.09 -1.31 11.06
CA ASP A 153 20.13 -0.48 11.63
C ASP A 153 19.73 -0.09 13.06
N ASN A 154 20.69 -0.20 13.99
CA ASN A 154 20.47 0.08 15.42
C ASN A 154 19.29 -0.69 16.04
N ASN A 155 18.98 -1.88 15.53
CA ASN A 155 17.84 -2.71 15.96
C ASN A 155 16.47 -2.04 15.75
N VAL A 156 16.34 -1.19 14.73
CA VAL A 156 15.08 -0.52 14.38
C VAL A 156 14.57 -1.05 13.02
N PRO A 157 13.69 -2.07 13.00
CA PRO A 157 13.11 -2.59 11.76
C PRO A 157 12.38 -1.50 10.98
N THR A 158 12.89 -1.18 9.80
CA THR A 158 12.40 -0.07 8.99
C THR A 158 12.31 -0.48 7.53
N TRP A 159 11.12 -0.45 6.94
CA TRP A 159 10.94 -0.58 5.49
C TRP A 159 10.78 0.79 4.86
N THR A 160 11.48 1.07 3.76
CA THR A 160 11.29 2.31 2.99
C THR A 160 11.06 1.99 1.52
N SER A 161 9.97 2.52 0.94
CA SER A 161 9.62 2.34 -0.46
C SER A 161 10.47 3.21 -1.39
N ASP A 162 10.49 2.85 -2.67
CA ASP A 162 10.78 3.78 -3.75
C ASP A 162 9.69 4.86 -3.87
N LEU A 163 9.95 5.86 -4.73
CA LEU A 163 8.97 6.89 -5.06
C LEU A 163 7.83 6.26 -5.88
N SER A 164 6.59 6.49 -5.44
CA SER A 164 5.39 5.98 -6.10
C SER A 164 4.32 7.06 -6.24
N TRP A 165 3.34 6.83 -7.11
CA TRP A 165 2.22 7.73 -7.35
C TRP A 165 0.94 7.19 -6.73
N ARG A 166 0.14 8.11 -6.19
CA ARG A 166 -1.15 7.77 -5.57
C ARG A 166 -2.23 8.82 -5.86
N PRO A 167 -3.51 8.41 -5.90
CA PRO A 167 -4.63 9.34 -6.02
C PRO A 167 -4.76 10.19 -4.76
N LEU A 168 -5.51 11.30 -4.87
CA LEU A 168 -5.84 12.13 -3.72
C LEU A 168 -6.63 11.32 -2.69
N PRO A 169 -6.25 11.36 -1.40
CA PRO A 169 -7.09 10.88 -0.32
C PRO A 169 -8.30 11.79 -0.11
N ARG A 170 -9.35 11.25 0.53
CA ARG A 170 -10.60 11.97 0.81
C ARG A 170 -10.40 13.34 1.42
N ARG A 171 -9.53 13.46 2.42
CA ARG A 171 -9.23 14.74 3.08
C ARG A 171 -8.81 15.84 2.11
N GLU A 172 -8.21 15.48 0.98
CA GLU A 172 -7.70 16.39 -0.03
C GLU A 172 -8.79 16.68 -1.06
N TYR A 173 -9.33 15.67 -1.75
CA TYR A 173 -10.27 15.92 -2.86
C TYR A 173 -11.59 16.56 -2.43
N THR A 174 -11.96 16.52 -1.14
CA THR A 174 -13.15 17.21 -0.63
C THR A 174 -12.92 18.67 -0.29
N GLN A 175 -11.66 19.09 -0.14
CA GLN A 175 -11.29 20.44 0.33
C GLN A 175 -10.42 21.20 -0.67
N ARG A 176 -9.81 20.49 -1.62
CA ARG A 176 -8.78 21.01 -2.51
C ARG A 176 -8.99 20.58 -3.94
N HIS A 177 -8.61 21.49 -4.85
CA HIS A 177 -8.78 21.35 -6.28
C HIS A 177 -7.55 21.82 -7.07
N ASP A 178 -6.47 22.20 -6.39
CA ASP A 178 -5.29 22.82 -6.97
C ASP A 178 -4.22 21.81 -7.43
N TYR A 179 -4.39 20.53 -7.12
CA TYR A 179 -3.53 19.44 -7.58
C TYR A 179 -4.31 18.13 -7.76
N ASN A 180 -3.71 17.14 -8.43
CA ASN A 180 -4.40 15.91 -8.84
C ASN A 180 -3.59 14.61 -8.66
N ALA A 181 -2.35 14.69 -8.16
CA ALA A 181 -1.57 13.53 -7.79
C ALA A 181 -0.67 13.79 -6.59
N ILE A 182 -0.32 12.73 -5.87
CA ILE A 182 0.72 12.75 -4.83
C ILE A 182 1.82 11.81 -5.27
N SER A 183 3.05 12.30 -5.33
CA SER A 183 4.25 11.44 -5.33
C SER A 183 4.69 11.22 -3.90
N ALA A 184 5.05 9.99 -3.56
CA ALA A 184 5.42 9.68 -2.19
C ALA A 184 6.42 8.54 -2.01
N VAL A 185 7.22 8.70 -0.97
CA VAL A 185 7.97 7.62 -0.32
C VAL A 185 7.28 7.28 0.99
N ASN A 186 7.05 5.99 1.22
CA ASN A 186 6.47 5.47 2.44
C ASN A 186 7.56 4.80 3.27
N ARG A 187 7.54 5.01 4.58
CA ARG A 187 8.38 4.29 5.52
C ARG A 187 7.55 3.70 6.63
N HIS A 188 7.71 2.40 6.89
CA HIS A 188 7.11 1.71 8.02
C HIS A 188 8.20 1.36 9.02
N THR A 189 8.00 1.73 10.28
CA THR A 189 8.99 1.51 11.34
C THR A 189 8.31 0.79 12.50
N LEU A 190 8.83 -0.36 12.92
CA LEU A 190 8.34 -1.03 14.12
C LEU A 190 8.83 -0.29 15.37
N THR A 191 7.95 -0.16 16.36
CA THR A 191 8.26 0.45 17.66
C THR A 191 7.99 -0.56 18.78
N PRO A 192 8.49 -0.33 20.01
CA PRO A 192 8.14 -1.20 21.14
C PRO A 192 6.62 -1.26 21.40
N GLY A 193 5.91 -0.16 21.13
CA GLY A 193 4.48 -0.02 21.37
C GLY A 193 3.58 -0.37 20.18
N GLY A 194 4.15 -0.60 18.99
CA GLY A 194 3.39 -0.81 17.76
C GLY A 194 4.22 -0.53 16.51
N TRP A 195 3.78 0.40 15.67
CA TRP A 195 4.51 0.77 14.45
C TRP A 195 4.07 2.14 13.93
N THR A 196 4.89 2.76 13.09
CA THR A 196 4.58 4.05 12.46
C THR A 196 4.56 3.91 10.94
N HIS A 197 3.79 4.78 10.29
CA HIS A 197 3.81 4.99 8.85
C HIS A 197 4.15 6.45 8.54
N GLU A 198 5.38 6.67 8.13
CA GLU A 198 5.89 7.96 7.68
C GLU A 198 5.66 8.10 6.17
N GLN A 199 5.19 9.27 5.75
CA GLN A 199 4.83 9.56 4.37
C GLN A 199 5.49 10.86 3.94
N PHE A 200 6.46 10.76 3.05
CA PHE A 200 7.12 11.91 2.45
C PHE A 200 6.40 12.23 1.14
N ASN A 201 5.44 13.13 1.22
CA ASN A 201 4.54 13.47 0.13
C ASN A 201 5.01 14.71 -0.61
N THR A 202 4.83 14.73 -1.93
CA THR A 202 4.79 15.96 -2.72
C THR A 202 3.43 16.06 -3.40
N LYS A 203 2.77 17.20 -3.22
CA LYS A 203 1.49 17.52 -3.88
C LYS A 203 1.80 18.04 -5.29
N VAL A 204 1.30 17.36 -6.31
CA VAL A 204 1.66 17.61 -7.72
C VAL A 204 0.42 17.87 -8.55
N LEU A 205 0.40 19.03 -9.23
CA LEU A 205 -0.55 19.33 -10.28
C LEU A 205 0.02 18.83 -11.61
N ARG A 206 -0.60 17.80 -12.19
CA ARG A 206 -0.29 17.28 -13.53
C ARG A 206 -1.23 17.93 -14.53
N LYS A 207 -0.68 18.56 -15.57
CA LYS A 207 -1.45 19.27 -16.58
C LYS A 207 -1.69 18.41 -17.82
N PRO A 208 -2.74 18.70 -18.62
CA PRO A 208 -3.03 17.97 -19.85
C PRO A 208 -1.91 18.02 -20.91
N ASP A 209 -1.05 19.04 -20.86
CA ASP A 209 0.12 19.18 -21.74
C ASP A 209 1.32 18.31 -21.32
N GLY A 210 1.17 17.50 -20.27
CA GLY A 210 2.21 16.63 -19.72
C GLY A 210 3.14 17.31 -18.73
N THR A 211 3.06 18.64 -18.55
CA THR A 211 3.85 19.35 -17.56
C THR A 211 3.32 19.12 -16.14
N GLN A 212 4.20 19.27 -15.15
CA GLN A 212 3.88 19.08 -13.74
C GLN A 212 4.36 20.27 -12.92
N VAL A 213 3.58 20.62 -11.89
CA VAL A 213 3.94 21.64 -10.91
C VAL A 213 3.88 21.02 -9.51
N GLU A 214 5.00 20.99 -8.82
CA GLU A 214 5.04 20.61 -7.41
C GLU A 214 4.63 21.82 -6.57
N LEU A 215 3.59 21.68 -5.75
CA LEU A 215 3.03 22.79 -4.97
C LEU A 215 3.69 22.89 -3.59
N ALA A 216 3.70 21.75 -2.88
CA ALA A 216 4.24 21.65 -1.54
C ALA A 216 4.66 20.22 -1.23
N ARG A 217 5.63 20.08 -0.32
CA ARG A 217 5.90 18.81 0.38
C ARG A 217 5.09 18.74 1.65
N GLU A 218 4.64 17.55 1.98
CA GLU A 218 3.90 17.24 3.20
C GLU A 218 4.58 16.06 3.89
N PHE A 219 4.73 16.15 5.21
CA PHE A 219 5.06 15.00 6.03
C PHE A 219 3.76 14.46 6.63
N GLY A 220 3.41 13.23 6.28
CA GLY A 220 2.36 12.46 6.93
C GLY A 220 2.97 11.51 7.95
N PHE A 221 2.39 11.45 9.14
CA PHE A 221 2.80 10.56 10.21
C PHE A 221 1.57 9.87 10.77
N ASN A 222 1.50 8.56 10.56
CA ASN A 222 0.50 7.73 11.21
C ASN A 222 1.18 6.96 12.34
N ASP A 223 0.60 6.98 13.53
CA ASP A 223 1.15 6.31 14.71
C ASP A 223 0.17 5.23 15.19
N TYR A 224 0.58 3.96 15.11
CA TYR A 224 -0.21 2.82 15.55
C TYR A 224 0.29 2.37 16.92
N GLN A 225 -0.42 2.74 17.97
CA GLN A 225 -0.08 2.40 19.35
C GLN A 225 -0.97 1.27 19.86
N LYS A 226 -0.37 0.15 20.27
CA LYS A 226 -1.12 -1.01 20.77
C LYS A 226 -1.95 -0.60 21.98
N THR A 227 -3.17 -1.11 22.04
CA THR A 227 -4.10 -0.82 23.12
C THR A 227 -4.80 -2.06 23.64
N THR A 228 -5.24 -2.00 24.89
CA THR A 228 -6.20 -2.93 25.49
C THR A 228 -7.45 -2.20 25.98
N GLU A 229 -7.59 -0.91 25.66
CA GLU A 229 -8.64 -0.03 26.19
C GLU A 229 -9.90 -0.02 25.32
N VAL A 230 -9.83 -0.56 24.11
CA VAL A 230 -10.92 -0.58 23.13
C VAL A 230 -11.42 -2.00 22.93
N ASP A 231 -12.74 -2.19 22.91
CA ASP A 231 -13.34 -3.47 22.53
C ASP A 231 -13.39 -3.63 21.00
N PHE A 232 -12.51 -4.47 20.45
CA PHE A 232 -12.46 -4.79 19.02
C PHE A 232 -13.35 -5.98 18.62
N LYS A 233 -14.12 -6.57 19.55
CA LYS A 233 -15.06 -7.66 19.25
C LYS A 233 -16.01 -7.34 18.08
N PRO A 234 -16.54 -6.12 17.90
CA PRO A 234 -17.34 -5.79 16.73
C PRO A 234 -16.59 -6.00 15.41
N ALA A 235 -15.32 -5.59 15.31
CA ALA A 235 -14.51 -5.78 14.10
C ALA A 235 -14.28 -7.26 13.79
N TYR A 236 -13.96 -8.08 14.78
CA TYR A 236 -13.81 -9.52 14.56
C TYR A 236 -15.12 -10.20 14.17
N THR A 237 -16.24 -9.76 14.75
CA THR A 237 -17.58 -10.27 14.40
C THR A 237 -17.91 -9.94 12.93
N TYR A 238 -17.74 -8.68 12.53
CA TYR A 238 -17.88 -8.23 11.15
C TYR A 238 -16.97 -9.04 10.20
N TRP A 239 -15.69 -9.17 10.54
CA TRP A 239 -14.72 -9.83 9.68
C TRP A 239 -15.06 -11.31 9.50
N ASN A 240 -15.39 -12.03 10.57
CA ASN A 240 -15.77 -13.43 10.48
C ASN A 240 -17.02 -13.65 9.62
N ALA A 241 -17.98 -12.71 9.64
CA ALA A 241 -19.18 -12.78 8.81
C ALA A 241 -18.93 -12.44 7.33
N THR A 242 -17.90 -11.64 7.01
CA THR A 242 -17.76 -11.02 5.68
C THR A 242 -16.45 -11.36 4.94
N LYS A 243 -15.47 -12.00 5.58
CA LYS A 243 -14.14 -12.26 4.99
C LYS A 243 -14.18 -13.01 3.65
N ASP A 244 -15.10 -13.97 3.52
CA ASP A 244 -15.25 -14.76 2.29
C ASP A 244 -15.87 -13.94 1.16
N PHE A 245 -16.75 -12.98 1.48
CA PHE A 245 -17.25 -12.01 0.53
C PHE A 245 -16.14 -11.08 0.05
N TRP A 246 -15.32 -10.56 0.96
CA TRP A 246 -14.19 -9.72 0.57
C TRP A 246 -13.14 -10.50 -0.23
N ALA A 247 -12.94 -11.80 0.03
CA ALA A 247 -12.11 -12.66 -0.82
C ALA A 247 -12.62 -12.74 -2.27
N LYS A 248 -13.95 -12.83 -2.44
CA LYS A 248 -14.60 -12.79 -3.76
C LYS A 248 -14.42 -11.42 -4.45
N VAL A 249 -14.51 -10.32 -3.71
CA VAL A 249 -14.23 -8.97 -4.22
C VAL A 249 -12.77 -8.86 -4.68
N ARG A 250 -11.81 -9.32 -3.87
CA ARG A 250 -10.38 -9.34 -4.23
C ARG A 250 -10.11 -10.13 -5.50
N THR A 251 -10.70 -11.33 -5.64
CA THR A 251 -10.58 -12.15 -6.85
C THR A 251 -10.99 -11.38 -8.12
N ARG A 252 -11.98 -10.49 -8.01
CA ARG A 252 -12.47 -9.69 -9.14
C ARG A 252 -11.55 -8.53 -9.47
N TRP A 253 -10.93 -7.92 -8.46
CA TRP A 253 -9.85 -6.94 -8.64
C TRP A 253 -8.61 -7.57 -9.29
N ASP A 254 -8.22 -8.78 -8.88
CA ASP A 254 -7.06 -9.48 -9.42
C ASP A 254 -7.15 -9.69 -10.94
N ARG A 255 -8.37 -9.85 -11.48
CA ARG A 255 -8.58 -9.92 -12.95
C ARG A 255 -8.01 -8.71 -13.68
N PHE A 256 -8.00 -7.54 -13.06
CA PHE A 256 -7.49 -6.29 -13.64
C PHE A 256 -6.07 -5.96 -13.20
N LEU A 257 -5.71 -6.28 -11.96
CA LEU A 257 -4.47 -5.82 -11.33
C LEU A 257 -3.31 -6.82 -11.39
N ALA A 258 -3.56 -8.09 -11.70
CA ALA A 258 -2.50 -9.09 -11.81
C ALA A 258 -1.72 -9.03 -13.13
N GLN A 259 -2.23 -8.30 -14.14
CA GLN A 259 -1.61 -8.23 -15.46
C GLN A 259 -1.93 -6.93 -16.20
N PRO A 260 -1.06 -6.50 -17.15
CA PRO A 260 -1.32 -5.37 -18.03
C PRO A 260 -2.66 -5.48 -18.79
N PRO A 261 -3.28 -4.35 -19.18
CA PRO A 261 -2.82 -2.97 -18.96
C PRO A 261 -3.08 -2.45 -17.54
N GLY A 262 -3.99 -3.05 -16.78
CA GLY A 262 -4.43 -2.54 -15.48
C GLY A 262 -5.90 -2.17 -15.48
N VAL A 263 -6.27 -1.16 -14.71
CA VAL A 263 -7.67 -0.79 -14.46
C VAL A 263 -7.94 0.72 -14.63
N HIS A 264 -9.10 1.04 -15.19
CA HIS A 264 -9.71 2.37 -15.13
C HIS A 264 -11.05 2.25 -14.39
N LEU A 265 -11.32 3.17 -13.46
CA LEU A 265 -12.59 3.24 -12.73
C LEU A 265 -13.44 4.36 -13.31
N LYS A 266 -14.66 4.00 -13.71
CA LYS A 266 -15.69 4.95 -14.18
C LYS A 266 -16.32 5.76 -13.05
N THR A 267 -15.90 5.54 -11.81
CA THR A 267 -16.45 6.22 -10.64
C THR A 267 -15.91 7.64 -10.54
N LYS A 268 -16.61 8.49 -9.79
CA LYS A 268 -16.01 9.73 -9.28
C LYS A 268 -14.85 9.40 -8.33
N ILE A 269 -14.03 10.40 -8.01
CA ILE A 269 -12.88 10.26 -7.09
C ILE A 269 -13.28 9.73 -5.70
N ASP A 270 -14.53 9.96 -5.28
CA ASP A 270 -15.05 9.47 -4.01
C ASP A 270 -15.25 7.94 -3.95
N GLY A 271 -15.32 7.25 -5.09
CA GLY A 271 -15.52 5.79 -5.18
C GLY A 271 -16.90 5.31 -4.68
N MET A 272 -17.81 6.19 -4.24
CA MET A 272 -19.01 5.82 -3.49
C MET A 272 -19.95 4.92 -4.28
N ALA A 273 -19.92 5.03 -5.60
CA ALA A 273 -20.70 4.20 -6.51
C ALA A 273 -20.35 2.70 -6.44
N MET A 274 -19.14 2.34 -5.97
CA MET A 274 -18.75 0.97 -5.65
C MET A 274 -18.79 0.70 -4.15
N ILE A 275 -18.39 1.67 -3.32
CA ILE A 275 -18.34 1.51 -1.85
C ILE A 275 -19.71 1.15 -1.30
N ILE A 276 -20.76 1.92 -1.62
CA ILE A 276 -22.12 1.70 -1.10
C ILE A 276 -22.62 0.28 -1.39
N PRO A 277 -22.73 -0.16 -2.66
CA PRO A 277 -23.31 -1.47 -2.94
C PRO A 277 -22.48 -2.64 -2.38
N LEU A 278 -21.14 -2.53 -2.33
CA LEU A 278 -20.30 -3.58 -1.77
C LEU A 278 -20.47 -3.69 -0.24
N PHE A 279 -20.57 -2.56 0.46
CA PHE A 279 -20.83 -2.56 1.90
C PHE A 279 -22.27 -2.98 2.23
N GLU A 280 -23.27 -2.63 1.43
CA GLU A 280 -24.65 -3.13 1.58
C GLU A 280 -24.72 -4.65 1.40
N GLN A 281 -23.95 -5.20 0.45
CA GLN A 281 -23.83 -6.64 0.24
C GLN A 281 -23.14 -7.30 1.44
N ALA A 282 -21.99 -6.78 1.90
CA ALA A 282 -21.32 -7.28 3.10
C ALA A 282 -22.25 -7.24 4.33
N GLY A 283 -22.93 -6.12 4.57
CA GLY A 283 -23.88 -5.96 5.68
C GLY A 283 -25.14 -6.82 5.56
N SER A 284 -25.46 -7.30 4.35
CA SER A 284 -26.53 -8.31 4.18
C SER A 284 -26.10 -9.67 4.73
N LEU A 285 -24.82 -10.04 4.60
CA LEU A 285 -24.27 -11.29 5.15
C LEU A 285 -24.23 -11.26 6.68
N GLU A 286 -23.88 -10.12 7.29
CA GLU A 286 -23.96 -9.93 8.74
C GLU A 286 -25.37 -10.14 9.29
N LYS A 287 -26.39 -9.82 8.48
CA LYS A 287 -27.81 -10.05 8.79
C LYS A 287 -28.30 -11.46 8.44
N GLY A 288 -27.39 -12.39 8.14
CA GLY A 288 -27.70 -13.78 7.80
C GLY A 288 -28.34 -13.97 6.42
N LYS A 289 -28.32 -12.95 5.55
CA LYS A 289 -28.82 -13.06 4.17
C LYS A 289 -27.74 -13.65 3.26
N LYS A 290 -28.10 -13.97 2.02
CA LYS A 290 -27.17 -14.45 0.99
C LYS A 290 -26.86 -13.34 -0.01
N VAL A 291 -25.62 -13.29 -0.46
CA VAL A 291 -25.18 -12.48 -1.60
C VAL A 291 -24.68 -13.42 -2.68
N ARG A 292 -25.24 -13.30 -3.89
CA ARG A 292 -24.81 -14.08 -5.05
C ARG A 292 -23.64 -13.38 -5.74
N ASP A 293 -22.75 -14.17 -6.32
CA ASP A 293 -21.60 -13.69 -7.10
C ASP A 293 -22.00 -12.68 -8.19
N ALA A 294 -23.13 -12.92 -8.89
CA ALA A 294 -23.66 -12.02 -9.90
C ALA A 294 -23.98 -10.59 -9.37
N GLN A 295 -24.23 -10.43 -8.07
CA GLN A 295 -24.44 -9.10 -7.47
C GLN A 295 -23.13 -8.34 -7.31
N ILE A 296 -22.04 -9.05 -7.04
CA ILE A 296 -20.70 -8.47 -7.01
C ILE A 296 -20.29 -8.13 -8.45
N ASP A 297 -20.50 -9.06 -9.38
CA ASP A 297 -20.17 -8.88 -10.80
C ASP A 297 -20.86 -7.65 -11.39
N ALA A 298 -22.16 -7.45 -11.08
CA ALA A 298 -22.90 -6.27 -11.52
C ALA A 298 -22.28 -4.93 -11.08
N VAL A 299 -21.63 -4.87 -9.90
CA VAL A 299 -20.90 -3.67 -9.46
C VAL A 299 -19.65 -3.47 -10.31
N PHE A 300 -18.87 -4.53 -10.52
CA PHE A 300 -17.64 -4.48 -11.32
C PHE A 300 -17.93 -4.14 -12.79
N ASP A 301 -18.88 -4.81 -13.43
CA ASP A 301 -19.23 -4.57 -14.84
C ASP A 301 -19.67 -3.11 -15.07
N LYS A 302 -20.36 -2.54 -14.08
CA LYS A 302 -20.83 -1.15 -14.15
C LYS A 302 -19.70 -0.14 -14.00
N TRP A 303 -18.72 -0.38 -13.14
CA TRP A 303 -17.79 0.67 -12.68
C TRP A 303 -16.31 0.43 -12.99
N VAL A 304 -15.94 -0.78 -13.40
CA VAL A 304 -14.55 -1.18 -13.60
C VAL A 304 -14.36 -1.60 -15.05
N GLU A 305 -13.31 -1.10 -15.67
CA GLU A 305 -12.88 -1.51 -17.00
C GLU A 305 -11.36 -1.62 -17.07
N ARG A 306 -10.87 -2.24 -18.14
CA ARG A 306 -9.41 -2.32 -18.38
C ARG A 306 -8.87 -0.91 -18.58
N ALA A 307 -7.72 -0.62 -18.01
CA ALA A 307 -7.02 0.62 -18.31
C ALA A 307 -6.75 0.73 -19.82
N PRO A 308 -6.75 1.95 -20.38
CA PRO A 308 -6.33 2.15 -21.76
C PRO A 308 -4.88 1.66 -21.93
N VAL A 309 -4.60 1.05 -23.07
CA VAL A 309 -3.21 0.71 -23.44
C VAL A 309 -2.46 2.01 -23.58
N GLU A 310 -1.39 2.19 -22.81
CA GLU A 310 -0.53 3.35 -22.99
C GLU A 310 0.02 3.34 -24.41
N ALA A 311 -0.17 4.45 -25.14
CA ALA A 311 0.63 4.71 -26.31
C ALA A 311 2.09 4.63 -25.86
N ALA A 312 2.90 3.83 -26.55
CA ALA A 312 4.32 3.69 -26.22
C ALA A 312 4.94 5.10 -26.18
N ALA A 313 5.13 5.63 -24.97
CA ALA A 313 5.84 6.87 -24.79
C ALA A 313 7.25 6.62 -25.35
N GLN A 314 7.55 7.28 -26.48
CA GLN A 314 8.90 7.34 -26.99
C GLN A 314 9.75 7.92 -25.87
N ARG A 315 10.55 7.03 -25.26
CA ARG A 315 11.45 7.34 -24.15
C ARG A 315 12.47 8.40 -24.55
#